data_AF-A0A8I6B3U7-F1
#
_entry.id   AF-A0A8I6B3U7-F1
#
_cell.length_a   1.000
_cell.length_b   1.000
_cell.length_c   1.000
_cell.angle_alpha   90.00
_cell.angle_beta   90.00
_cell.angle_gamma   90.00
#
_symmetry.space_group_name_H-M   'P 1'
#
loop_
_entity.id
_entity.type
_entity.pdbx_description
1 polymer ?
#
loop_
_entity_poly.entity_id
_entity_poly.type
_entity_poly.pdbx_seq_one_letter_code
_entity_poly.pdbx_strand_id
1 'polypeptide(L)' 'MTQSLVCPETVSRVSSVLNRNSRQFGKKHLFDQDEETCWNSDQVHVMGKPSARL' A
#
# COMPACT_ATOMS: atom_id res chain seq x y z
N MET A 1 28.14 -4.69 -6.31
CA MET A 1 27.25 -5.37 -5.33
C MET A 1 26.02 -4.50 -5.14
N THR A 2 24.82 -5.04 -5.35
CA THR A 2 23.58 -4.33 -5.03
C THR A 2 23.22 -4.64 -3.58
N GLN A 3 23.22 -3.62 -2.73
CA GLN A 3 22.76 -3.77 -1.35
C GLN A 3 21.24 -3.55 -1.28
N SER A 4 20.55 -4.33 -0.46
CA SER A 4 19.13 -4.12 -0.19
C SER A 4 18.95 -2.77 0.51
N LEU A 5 17.96 -1.99 0.06
CA LEU A 5 17.56 -0.75 0.74
C LEU A 5 16.61 -1.02 1.92
N VAL A 6 16.06 -2.22 2.02
CA VAL A 6 15.19 -2.66 3.12
C VAL A 6 16.05 -3.39 4.15
N CYS A 7 15.99 -2.90 5.39
CA CYS A 7 16.64 -3.46 6.59
C CYS A 7 15.63 -3.60 7.74
N PRO A 8 15.97 -4.30 8.84
CA PRO A 8 15.07 -4.46 9.99
C PRO A 8 14.61 -3.15 10.63
N GLU A 9 15.38 -2.05 10.54
CA GLU A 9 14.95 -0.73 11.03
C GLU A 9 14.10 0.05 10.02
N THR A 10 13.79 -0.51 8.85
CA THR A 10 13.00 0.19 7.83
C THR A 10 11.58 0.40 8.31
N VAL A 11 11.27 1.64 8.69
CA VAL A 11 9.92 2.05 9.08
C VAL A 11 9.24 2.74 7.91
N SER A 12 8.08 2.20 7.50
CA SER A 12 7.24 2.81 6.46
C SER A 12 5.94 3.37 7.03
N ARG A 13 5.38 4.36 6.33
CA ARG A 13 4.06 4.95 6.60
C ARG A 13 3.22 4.86 5.33
N VAL A 14 1.95 4.51 5.48
CA VAL A 14 0.98 4.41 4.39
C VAL A 14 -0.17 5.35 4.71
N SER A 15 -0.70 6.05 3.72
CA SER A 15 -1.75 7.06 3.90
C SER A 15 -3.14 6.45 4.07
N SER A 16 -3.37 5.24 3.55
CA SER A 16 -4.63 4.52 3.62
C SER A 16 -4.41 3.01 3.49
N VAL A 17 -5.43 2.24 3.82
CA VAL A 17 -5.47 0.79 3.61
C VAL A 17 -6.86 0.40 3.09
N LEU A 18 -6.93 -0.60 2.22
CA LEU A 18 -8.18 -1.05 1.60
C LEU A 18 -9.25 -1.36 2.65
N ASN A 19 -10.44 -0.76 2.48
CA ASN A 19 -11.58 -0.92 3.39
C ASN A 19 -11.26 -0.57 4.85
N ARG A 20 -10.22 0.25 5.10
CA ARG A 20 -9.69 0.55 6.44
C ARG A 20 -9.25 -0.69 7.23
N ASN A 21 -9.04 -1.83 6.57
CA ASN A 21 -8.65 -3.09 7.20
C ASN A 21 -7.13 -3.20 7.32
N SER A 22 -6.58 -2.67 8.41
CA SER A 22 -5.14 -2.71 8.71
C SER A 22 -4.63 -4.11 9.07
N ARG A 23 -5.51 -5.06 9.37
CA ARG A 23 -5.13 -6.44 9.73
C ARG A 23 -4.72 -7.27 8.51
N GLN A 24 -5.48 -7.13 7.41
CA GLN A 24 -5.25 -7.85 6.15
C GLN A 24 -4.44 -7.04 5.12
N PHE A 25 -4.56 -5.70 5.12
CA PHE A 25 -3.92 -4.86 4.11
C PHE A 25 -2.99 -3.80 4.72
N GLY A 26 -2.54 -4.01 5.96
CA GLY A 26 -1.67 -3.08 6.68
C GLY A 26 -0.23 -3.05 6.17
N LYS A 27 0.51 -1.99 6.54
CA LYS A 27 1.91 -1.78 6.14
C LYS A 27 2.89 -2.88 6.53
N LYS A 28 2.52 -3.78 7.44
CA LYS A 28 3.36 -4.95 7.80
C LYS A 28 3.58 -5.86 6.58
N HIS A 29 2.60 -5.89 5.68
CA HIS A 29 2.60 -6.67 4.44
C HIS A 29 3.38 -6.01 3.29
N LEU A 30 4.24 -5.03 3.57
CA LEU A 30 5.15 -4.45 2.58
C LEU A 30 6.46 -5.25 2.48
N PHE A 31 6.91 -5.83 3.61
CA PHE A 31 8.25 -6.38 3.76
C PHE A 31 8.28 -7.69 4.57
N ASP A 32 7.13 -8.34 4.78
CA ASP A 32 7.03 -9.61 5.53
C ASP A 32 7.42 -10.85 4.72
N GLN A 33 7.80 -10.68 3.45
CA GLN A 33 8.25 -11.75 2.53
C GLN A 33 7.20 -12.84 2.28
N ASP A 34 5.94 -12.58 2.59
CA ASP A 34 4.83 -13.48 2.35
C ASP A 34 4.12 -13.10 1.04
N GLU A 35 4.24 -13.95 0.02
CA GLU A 35 3.67 -13.73 -1.32
C GLU A 35 2.12 -13.70 -1.31
N GLU A 36 1.48 -14.26 -0.29
CA GLU A 36 0.03 -14.29 -0.14
C GLU A 36 -0.54 -13.05 0.56
N THR A 37 0.33 -12.15 1.02
CA THR A 37 -0.08 -10.92 1.69
C THR A 37 0.45 -9.68 0.99
N CYS A 38 -0.29 -8.58 1.06
CA CYS A 38 0.16 -7.31 0.52
C CYS A 38 -0.45 -6.12 1.26
N TRP A 39 0.24 -4.99 1.22
CA TRP A 39 -0.42 -3.71 1.47
C TRP A 39 -1.24 -3.30 0.24
N ASN A 40 -2.44 -2.77 0.47
CA ASN A 40 -3.31 -2.24 -0.59
C ASN A 40 -3.92 -0.90 -0.13
N SER A 41 -3.91 0.11 -1.01
CA SER A 41 -4.48 1.43 -0.74
C SER A 41 -6.01 1.42 -0.71
N ASP A 42 -6.62 2.35 0.03
CA ASP A 42 -8.07 2.51 -0.02
C ASP A 42 -8.56 2.97 -1.40
N GLN A 43 -9.59 2.31 -1.93
CA GLN A 43 -10.15 2.64 -3.23
C GLN A 43 -11.23 3.70 -3.06
N VAL A 44 -10.86 4.95 -3.30
CA VAL A 44 -11.82 6.04 -3.43
C VAL A 44 -12.55 5.89 -4.75
N HIS A 45 -13.85 5.58 -4.71
CA HIS A 45 -14.72 5.72 -5.88
C HIS A 45 -14.85 7.20 -6.20
N VAL A 46 -14.15 7.65 -7.25
CA VAL A 46 -14.32 9.00 -7.77
C VAL A 46 -15.60 9.04 -8.59
N MET A 47 -16.74 9.17 -7.91
CA MET A 47 -18.00 9.48 -8.57
C MET A 47 -17.92 10.92 -9.07
N GLY A 48 -17.75 11.11 -10.38
CA GLY A 48 -18.02 12.39 -11.04
C GLY A 48 -16.83 13.29 -11.38
N LYS A 49 -15.69 12.77 -11.83
CA LYS A 49 -14.79 13.61 -12.65
C LYS A 49 -15.26 13.58 -14.11
N PRO A 50 -15.89 14.63 -14.65
CA PRO A 50 -16.05 14.72 -16.09
C PRO A 50 -14.64 14.73 -16.68
N SER A 51 -14.37 13.74 -17.54
CA SER A 51 -13.18 13.72 -18.38
C SER A 51 -13.27 14.94 -19.28
N ALA A 52 -12.60 16.03 -18.89
CA ALA A 52 -12.37 17.17 -19.76
C ALA A 52 -11.44 16.70 -20.89
N ARG A 53 -12.03 16.10 -21.93
CA ARG A 53 -11.39 16.01 -23.24
C ARG A 53 -11.60 17.37 -23.89
N LEU A 54 -10.49 18.11 -24.02
CA LEU A 54 -10.33 19.17 -25.01
C LEU A 54 -10.26 18.54 -26.41
#